data_AF-A0AA36CRS6-F1
#
_entry.id   AF-A0AA36CRS6-F1
#
_cell.length_a   1.000
_cell.length_b   1.000
_cell.length_c   1.000
_cell.angle_alpha   90.00
_cell.angle_beta   90.00
_cell.angle_gamma   90.00
#
_symmetry.space_group_name_H-M   'P 1'
#
loop_
_entity.id
_entity.type
_entity.pdbx_description
1 polymer ?
#
loop_
_entity_poly.entity_id
_entity_poly.type
_entity_poly.pdbx_seq_one_letter_code
_entity_poly.pdbx_strand_id
1 'polypeptide(L)'
;MSFNMEYETIGNAFVGHYYQKFDVQDPQLRAQGLADLYDPDNSYMTFEGVQVRGRDAILQKFSTDEDPIQSYNQLFILRPNAGSFFIGNEIFRLVLHNN
;
A
#
# COMPACT_ATOMS: atom_id res chain seq x y z
N MET A 1 3.18 -12.68 22.68
CA MET A 1 2.70 -12.28 21.33
C MET A 1 1.93 -13.46 20.78
N SER A 2 0.67 -13.26 20.35
CA SER A 2 -0.11 -14.30 19.68
C SER A 2 0.03 -14.09 18.17
N PHE A 3 0.45 -15.12 17.43
CA PHE A 3 0.58 -15.07 15.98
C PHE A 3 -0.75 -15.46 15.34
N ASN A 4 -1.13 -14.76 14.27
CA ASN A 4 -2.27 -15.18 13.46
C ASN A 4 -1.88 -16.39 12.61
N MET A 5 -2.56 -17.53 12.76
CA MET A 5 -2.27 -18.74 11.99
C MET A 5 -2.67 -18.63 10.51
N GLU A 6 -3.54 -17.69 10.15
CA GLU A 6 -4.01 -17.45 8.77
C GLU A 6 -3.16 -16.43 8.01
N TYR A 7 -1.96 -16.12 8.51
CA TYR A 7 -1.10 -15.05 7.98
C TYR A 7 -0.82 -15.17 6.46
N GLU A 8 -0.62 -16.39 5.95
CA GLU A 8 -0.33 -16.63 4.53
C GLU A 8 -1.55 -16.37 3.66
N THR A 9 -2.71 -16.93 4.04
CA THR A 9 -3.98 -16.72 3.34
C THR A 9 -4.34 -15.23 3.31
N ILE A 10 -4.22 -14.54 4.45
CA ILE A 10 -4.50 -13.12 4.57
C ILE A 10 -3.52 -12.30 3.72
N GLY A 11 -2.22 -12.59 3.81
CA GLY A 11 -1.19 -11.88 3.05
C GLY A 11 -1.39 -11.99 1.54
N ASN A 12 -1.62 -13.21 1.03
CA ASN A 12 -1.85 -13.43 -0.39
C ASN A 12 -3.13 -12.78 -0.89
N ALA A 13 -4.23 -12.92 -0.14
CA ALA A 13 -5.51 -12.28 -0.49
C ALA A 13 -5.39 -10.74 -0.48
N PHE A 14 -4.69 -10.20 0.52
CA PHE A 14 -4.45 -8.76 0.64
C PHE A 14 -3.66 -8.22 -0.56
N VAL A 15 -2.56 -8.86 -0.92
CA VAL A 15 -1.71 -8.44 -2.06
C VAL A 15 -2.51 -8.45 -3.36
N GLY A 16 -3.27 -9.52 -3.62
CA GLY A 16 -4.14 -9.59 -4.79
C GLY A 16 -5.18 -8.47 -4.82
N HIS A 17 -5.82 -8.20 -3.68
CA HIS A 17 -6.83 -7.14 -3.55
C HIS A 17 -6.22 -5.74 -3.71
N TYR A 18 -5.02 -5.51 -3.16
CA TYR A 18 -4.31 -4.23 -3.24
C TYR A 18 -3.99 -3.88 -4.68
N TYR A 19 -3.29 -4.76 -5.41
CA TYR A 19 -2.87 -4.46 -6.78
C TYR A 19 -4.05 -4.43 -7.77
N GLN A 20 -5.09 -5.24 -7.55
CA GLN A 20 -6.33 -5.13 -8.32
C GLN A 20 -6.92 -3.71 -8.27
N LYS A 21 -6.85 -3.05 -7.11
CA LYS A 21 -7.31 -1.66 -6.93
C LYS A 21 -6.28 -0.64 -7.42
N PHE A 22 -4.99 -0.91 -7.23
CA PHE A 22 -3.90 -0.03 -7.64
C PHE A 22 -3.82 0.12 -9.18
N ASP A 23 -4.02 -0.98 -9.91
CA ASP A 23 -3.88 -1.02 -11.38
C ASP A 23 -5.06 -0.39 -12.14
N VAL A 24 -6.09 0.10 -11.42
CA VAL A 24 -7.18 0.88 -12.01
C VAL A 24 -6.60 2.13 -12.67
N GLN A 25 -6.80 2.32 -13.97
CA GLN A 25 -6.18 3.44 -14.71
C GLN A 25 -6.66 4.82 -14.26
N ASP A 26 -7.94 4.96 -13.92
CA ASP A 26 -8.53 6.21 -13.45
C ASP A 26 -8.01 6.55 -12.03
N PRO A 27 -7.29 7.68 -11.84
CA PRO A 27 -6.70 8.04 -10.55
C PRO A 27 -7.73 8.27 -9.44
N GLN A 28 -8.93 8.76 -9.76
CA GLN A 28 -9.98 9.01 -8.78
C GLN A 28 -10.56 7.67 -8.28
N LEU A 29 -10.85 6.75 -9.21
CA LEU A 29 -11.35 5.42 -8.85
C LEU A 29 -10.29 4.60 -8.11
N ARG A 30 -9.03 4.71 -8.50
CA ARG A 30 -7.89 4.10 -7.79
C ARG A 30 -7.82 4.59 -6.34
N ALA A 31 -7.80 5.91 -6.14
CA ALA A 31 -7.73 6.50 -4.81
C ALA A 31 -8.92 6.10 -3.94
N GLN A 32 -10.13 6.10 -4.51
CA GLN A 32 -11.34 5.65 -3.82
C GLN A 32 -11.28 4.17 -3.44
N GLY A 33 -10.81 3.29 -4.33
CA GLY A 33 -10.67 1.86 -4.06
C GLY A 33 -9.64 1.57 -2.97
N LEU A 34 -8.52 2.30 -2.97
CA LEU A 34 -7.44 2.15 -1.99
C LEU A 34 -7.76 2.78 -0.64
N ALA A 35 -8.66 3.75 -0.58
CA ALA A 35 -8.99 4.50 0.65
C ALA A 35 -9.36 3.59 1.84
N ASP A 36 -10.11 2.52 1.60
CA ASP A 36 -10.56 1.60 2.67
C ASP A 36 -9.44 0.73 3.24
N LEU A 37 -8.27 0.67 2.58
CA LEU A 37 -7.11 -0.10 3.04
C LEU A 37 -6.24 0.68 4.03
N TYR A 38 -6.47 1.98 4.18
CA TYR A 38 -5.71 2.86 5.05
C TYR A 38 -6.60 3.46 6.14
N ASP A 39 -6.07 3.48 7.36
CA ASP A 39 -6.68 4.20 8.47
C ASP A 39 -6.47 5.71 8.28
N PRO A 40 -7.49 6.55 8.60
CA PRO A 40 -7.39 8.01 8.45
C PRO A 40 -6.17 8.61 9.16
N ASP A 41 -5.80 8.09 10.34
CA ASP A 41 -4.80 8.70 11.21
C ASP A 41 -3.59 7.79 11.50
N ASN A 42 -3.75 6.48 11.40
CA ASN A 42 -2.79 5.49 11.91
C ASN A 42 -2.14 4.63 10.82
N SER A 43 -2.26 5.04 9.55
CA SER A 43 -1.47 4.51 8.45
C SER A 43 -0.23 5.37 8.18
N TYR A 44 0.89 4.72 7.91
CA TYR A 44 2.17 5.37 7.63
C TYR A 44 2.79 4.78 6.37
N MET A 45 3.11 5.62 5.40
CA MET A 45 3.84 5.22 4.19
C MET A 45 5.22 5.86 4.19
N THR A 46 6.23 5.10 3.77
CA THR A 46 7.54 5.65 3.40
C THR A 46 7.74 5.41 1.90
N PHE A 47 7.67 6.49 1.11
CA PHE A 47 7.82 6.47 -0.34
C PHE A 47 9.15 7.10 -0.72
N GLU A 48 10.06 6.34 -1.34
CA GLU A 48 11.40 6.83 -1.74
C GLU A 48 12.16 7.52 -0.58
N GLY A 49 11.99 7.03 0.65
CA GLY A 49 12.61 7.58 1.86
C GLY A 49 11.86 8.76 2.51
N VAL A 50 10.78 9.26 1.89
CA VAL A 50 9.92 10.30 2.47
C VAL A 50 8.74 9.67 3.18
N GLN A 51 8.61 9.92 4.48
CA GLN A 51 7.50 9.42 5.27
C GLN A 51 6.29 10.37 5.21
N VAL A 52 5.10 9.79 5.05
CA VAL A 52 3.81 10.47 5.17
C VAL A 52 2.88 9.68 6.12
N ARG A 53 1.92 10.38 6.71
CA ARG A 53 0.99 9.84 7.70
C ARG A 53 -0.45 10.14 7.30
N GLY A 54 -1.31 9.16 7.52
CA GLY A 54 -2.75 9.26 7.33
C GLY A 54 -3.15 9.00 5.88
N ARG A 55 -4.34 8.44 5.72
CA ARG A 55 -4.87 8.01 4.42
C ARG A 55 -4.78 9.09 3.35
N ASP A 56 -5.22 10.30 3.64
CA ASP A 56 -5.35 11.33 2.60
C ASP A 56 -3.97 11.76 2.07
N ALA A 57 -2.96 11.87 2.94
CA ALA A 57 -1.58 12.18 2.53
C ALA A 57 -0.94 11.02 1.76
N ILE A 58 -1.29 9.78 2.09
CA ILE A 58 -0.86 8.58 1.36
C ILE A 58 -1.45 8.55 -0.05
N LEU A 59 -2.77 8.73 -0.18
CA LEU A 59 -3.44 8.68 -1.49
C LEU A 59 -2.93 9.76 -2.45
N GLN A 60 -2.51 10.91 -1.94
CA GLN A 60 -1.88 11.98 -2.72
C GLN A 60 -0.52 11.58 -3.34
N LYS A 61 0.13 10.50 -2.87
CA LYS A 61 1.39 10.00 -3.44
C LYS A 61 1.21 9.12 -4.67
N PHE A 62 0.00 8.65 -4.97
CA PHE A 62 -0.26 7.70 -6.08
C PHE A 62 -0.42 8.36 -7.46
N SER A 63 0.37 9.40 -7.73
CA SER A 63 0.46 9.97 -9.07
C SER A 63 1.22 9.02 -10.00
N THR A 64 0.70 8.84 -11.21
CA THR A 64 1.40 8.16 -12.30
C THR A 64 2.04 9.21 -13.19
N ASP A 65 3.23 8.90 -13.71
CA ASP A 65 3.90 9.61 -14.79
C ASP A 65 4.04 8.69 -16.02
N GLU A 66 4.64 9.21 -17.09
CA GLU A 66 4.89 8.47 -18.34
C GLU A 66 6.28 7.80 -18.31
N ASP A 67 6.79 7.48 -17.12
CA ASP A 67 8.12 6.88 -16.99
C ASP A 67 8.16 5.44 -17.53
N PRO A 68 9.33 4.96 -17.97
CA PRO A 68 9.52 3.56 -18.32
C PRO A 68 9.12 2.62 -17.18
N ILE A 69 8.82 1.37 -17.52
CA ILE A 69 8.55 0.33 -16.52
C ILE A 69 9.77 0.18 -15.60
N GLN A 70 9.56 0.31 -14.29
CA GLN A 70 10.58 0.15 -13.26
C GLN A 70 10.19 -0.96 -12.28
N SER A 71 11.18 -1.76 -11.87
CA SER A 71 11.02 -2.71 -10.77
C SER A 71 11.00 -1.97 -9.44
N TYR A 72 10.27 -2.49 -8.45
CA TYR A 72 10.16 -1.90 -7.12
C TYR A 72 10.14 -3.00 -6.05
N ASN A 73 10.36 -2.59 -4.81
CA ASN A 73 10.07 -3.37 -3.61
C ASN A 73 9.00 -2.66 -2.80
N GLN A 74 8.03 -3.42 -2.30
CA GLN A 74 6.98 -2.90 -1.43
C GLN A 74 6.76 -3.85 -0.25
N LEU A 75 6.64 -3.28 0.94
CA LEU A 75 6.42 -4.00 2.19
C LEU A 75 5.15 -3.44 2.85
N PHE A 76 4.29 -4.34 3.34
CA PHE A 76 3.10 -4.00 4.12
C PHE A 76 3.17 -4.61 5.52
N ILE A 77 2.81 -3.82 6.53
CA ILE A 77 2.48 -4.30 7.87
C ILE A 77 0.98 -4.14 8.05
N LEU A 78 0.27 -5.26 8.05
CA LEU A 78 -1.16 -5.29 8.27
C LEU A 78 -1.49 -5.28 9.76
N ARG A 79 -2.45 -4.44 10.15
CA ARG A 79 -2.96 -4.36 11.51
C ARG A 79 -4.44 -4.76 11.53
N PRO A 80 -4.86 -5.59 12.49
CA PRO A 80 -6.27 -5.96 12.61
C PRO A 80 -7.11 -4.76 13.06
N ASN A 81 -8.32 -4.63 12.51
CA ASN A 81 -9.32 -3.65 12.92
C ASN A 81 -10.73 -4.27 12.81
N ALA A 82 -11.38 -4.52 13.96
CA ALA A 82 -12.77 -4.97 14.05
C ALA A 82 -13.16 -6.11 13.06
N GLY A 83 -12.31 -7.14 12.94
CA GLY A 83 -12.55 -8.28 12.04
C GLY A 83 -12.05 -8.10 10.60
N SER A 84 -11.45 -6.95 10.29
CA SER A 84 -10.77 -6.65 9.02
C SER A 84 -9.28 -6.35 9.26
N PHE A 85 -8.53 -6.05 8.20
CA PHE A 85 -7.14 -5.60 8.26
C PHE A 85 -6.98 -4.30 7.49
N PHE A 86 -6.14 -3.41 8.01
CA PHE A 86 -5.69 -2.20 7.33
C PHE A 86 -4.17 -2.14 7.27
N ILE A 87 -3.63 -1.31 6.38
CA ILE A 87 -2.19 -1.06 6.26
C ILE A 87 -1.77 -0.13 7.41
N GLY A 88 -1.10 -0.68 8.42
CA GLY A 88 -0.49 0.13 9.47
C GLY A 88 0.79 0.82 8.97
N ASN A 89 1.64 0.07 8.27
CA ASN A 89 2.86 0.61 7.70
C ASN A 89 3.07 0.09 6.29
N GLU A 90 3.59 0.96 5.43
CA GLU A 90 3.98 0.66 4.07
C GLU A 90 5.35 1.26 3.78
N ILE A 91 6.19 0.52 3.07
CA ILE A 91 7.45 1.03 2.53
C ILE A 91 7.49 0.69 1.05
N PHE A 92 7.64 1.70 0.21
CA PHE A 92 7.81 1.57 -1.23
C PHE A 92 9.18 2.11 -1.63
N ARG A 93 9.90 1.35 -2.45
CA ARG A 93 11.17 1.78 -3.04
C ARG A 93 11.37 1.23 -4.44
N LEU A 94 11.71 2.09 -5.40
CA LEU A 94 12.16 1.72 -6.74
C LEU A 94 13.51 1.00 -6.66
N VAL A 95 13.67 -0.04 -7.47
CA VAL A 95 14.94 -0.76 -7.60
C VAL A 95 15.91 0.11 -8.40
N LEU A 96 17.04 0.45 -7.79
CA LEU A 96 18.13 1.10 -8.49
C LEU A 96 18.83 0.09 -9.39
N HIS A 97 18.88 0.38 -10.68
CA HIS A 97 19.74 -0.32 -11.62
C HIS A 97 20.98 0.55 -11.85
N ASN A 98 22.16 0.01 -11.54
CA ASN A 98 23.40 0.57 -12.08
C ASN A 98 23.50 0.11 -13.52
N ASN A 99 23.60 1.04 -14.46
CA ASN A 99 24.07 0.75 -15.82
C ASN A 99 25.57 0.41 -15.79
#